data_AF-A0A7J3SD15-F1
#
_entry.id   AF-A0A7J3SD15-F1
#
_cell.length_a   1.000
_cell.length_b   1.000
_cell.length_c   1.000
_cell.angle_alpha   90.00
_cell.angle_beta   90.00
_cell.angle_gamma   90.00
#
_symmetry.space_group_name_H-M   'P 1'
#
loop_
_entity.id
_entity.type
_entity.pdbx_description
1 polymer ?
#
loop_
_entity_poly.entity_id
_entity_poly.type
_entity_poly.pdbx_seq_one_letter_code
_entity_poly.pdbx_strand_id
1 'polypeptide(L)'
;MDLTSIPLRKMILREKYGEKLPEKSIMKASSDHHAKRRPRPCGLTIHPAIGCVNQCIYCYIQDMGYNFNNITPYGLSGAEMVYALLSNPYFMPTIDGTYIAIGSVTEPFHERVKGKTMEYIKAFEELGNPVQFSTKEYIDEELAKRIAQIKIPISPLITIVTLKSKNVLEPKAPDIELRIKTIRNLRAEGLKPMVFIRPIIPGITDNEAEEIINEAKRAGAVGIVAGSLRLTRSIIERMSKLGLDVKFIREAVEGEGAWKAKRRIMEIAEEKGLKAFPSSCCANAYVSGTTCINLCKNAIRRIPKANVEDVRNLVKNIVGKRVKDVIFNDNSIRILMEEKLTRREKDILKYDLRVILRRIISIV
;
A
#
# COMPACT_ATOMS: atom_id res chain seq x y z
N MET A 1 0.15 -10.63 21.26
CA MET A 1 0.46 -11.87 20.52
C MET A 1 1.96 -12.05 20.58
N ASP A 2 2.42 -13.25 20.91
CA ASP A 2 3.84 -13.62 20.86
C ASP A 2 4.33 -13.58 19.41
N LEU A 3 5.45 -12.89 19.16
CA LEU A 3 6.03 -12.73 17.82
C LEU A 3 6.42 -14.08 17.21
N THR A 4 6.90 -15.01 18.03
CA THR A 4 7.39 -16.32 17.56
C THR A 4 6.25 -17.23 17.05
N SER A 5 5.02 -16.93 17.47
CA SER A 5 3.80 -17.65 17.05
C SER A 5 3.26 -17.22 15.69
N ILE A 6 3.74 -16.12 15.10
CA ILE A 6 3.19 -15.57 13.85
C ILE A 6 3.31 -16.56 12.66
N PRO A 7 4.45 -17.24 12.44
CA PRO A 7 4.55 -18.27 11.41
C PRO A 7 3.57 -19.44 11.64
N LEU A 8 3.40 -19.87 12.89
CA LEU A 8 2.45 -20.93 13.24
C LEU A 8 1.00 -20.48 12.99
N ARG A 9 0.64 -19.25 13.38
CA ARG A 9 -0.66 -18.64 13.08
C ARG A 9 -0.96 -18.67 11.57
N LYS A 10 0.03 -18.33 10.74
CA LYS A 10 -0.11 -18.41 9.28
C LYS A 10 -0.43 -19.82 8.81
N MET A 11 0.26 -20.83 9.34
CA MET A 11 0.01 -22.24 8.99
C MET A 11 -1.41 -22.66 9.37
N ILE A 12 -1.83 -22.38 10.61
CA ILE A 12 -3.17 -22.70 11.12
C ILE A 12 -4.25 -22.03 10.28
N LEU A 13 -4.10 -20.74 9.96
CA LEU A 13 -5.06 -20.04 9.10
C LEU A 13 -5.09 -20.64 7.69
N ARG A 14 -3.93 -20.98 7.12
CA ARG A 14 -3.86 -21.58 5.78
C ARG A 14 -4.60 -22.91 5.74
N GLU A 15 -4.39 -23.76 6.75
CA GLU A 15 -5.08 -25.04 6.90
C GLU A 15 -6.58 -24.86 7.05
N LYS A 16 -7.03 -23.97 7.96
CA LYS A 16 -8.45 -23.62 8.15
C LYS A 16 -9.15 -23.20 6.85
N TYR A 17 -8.50 -22.41 6.01
CA TYR A 17 -9.06 -22.02 4.72
C TYR A 17 -8.97 -23.15 3.69
N GLY A 18 -7.91 -23.97 3.74
CA GLY A 18 -7.75 -25.15 2.89
C GLY A 18 -8.85 -26.18 3.09
N GLU A 19 -9.25 -26.47 4.33
CA GLU A 19 -10.33 -27.41 4.64
C GLU A 19 -11.70 -26.97 4.11
N LYS A 20 -11.92 -25.64 3.99
CA LYS A 20 -13.20 -25.07 3.55
C LYS A 20 -13.30 -24.85 2.04
N LEU A 21 -12.18 -24.80 1.35
CA LEU A 21 -12.13 -24.50 -0.08
C LEU A 21 -12.11 -25.79 -0.90
N PRO A 22 -12.89 -25.87 -2.00
CA PRO A 22 -12.74 -26.97 -2.95
C PRO A 22 -11.31 -27.04 -3.50
N GLU A 23 -10.85 -28.24 -3.86
CA GLU A 23 -9.50 -28.47 -4.38
C GLU A 23 -9.17 -27.55 -5.57
N LYS A 24 -10.12 -27.37 -6.50
CA LYS A 24 -10.00 -26.45 -7.63
C LYS A 24 -9.71 -25.01 -7.21
N SER A 25 -10.36 -24.54 -6.14
CA SER A 25 -10.14 -23.19 -5.58
C SER A 25 -8.77 -23.08 -4.92
N ILE A 26 -8.31 -24.13 -4.22
CA ILE A 26 -6.96 -24.20 -3.65
C ILE A 26 -5.90 -24.12 -4.75
N MET A 27 -6.05 -24.90 -5.83
CA MET A 27 -5.13 -24.89 -6.97
C MET A 27 -5.11 -23.51 -7.65
N LYS A 28 -6.29 -22.93 -7.89
CA LYS A 28 -6.43 -21.58 -8.47
C LYS A 28 -5.75 -20.52 -7.60
N ALA A 29 -6.02 -20.50 -6.29
CA ALA A 29 -5.41 -19.56 -5.36
C ALA A 29 -3.88 -19.73 -5.25
N SER A 30 -3.40 -20.97 -5.18
CA SER A 30 -1.96 -21.28 -5.06
C SER A 30 -1.17 -20.96 -6.33
N SER A 31 -1.83 -21.07 -7.50
CA SER A 31 -1.22 -20.75 -8.79
C SER A 31 -1.21 -19.24 -9.09
N ASP A 32 -2.10 -18.47 -8.45
CA ASP A 32 -2.23 -17.03 -8.61
C ASP A 32 -0.94 -16.27 -8.24
N HIS A 33 -0.69 -15.16 -8.93
CA HIS A 33 0.50 -14.35 -8.71
C HIS A 33 0.55 -13.73 -7.30
N HIS A 34 -0.60 -13.48 -6.64
CA HIS A 34 -0.64 -13.00 -5.25
C HIS A 34 -0.05 -14.02 -4.27
N ALA A 35 -0.07 -15.31 -4.58
CA ALA A 35 0.54 -16.37 -3.76
C ALA A 35 2.06 -16.50 -3.92
N LYS A 36 2.67 -15.75 -4.85
CA LYS A 36 4.10 -15.93 -5.21
C LYS A 36 4.91 -14.65 -5.17
N ARG A 37 4.23 -13.51 -5.39
CA ARG A 37 4.89 -12.22 -5.57
C ARG A 37 5.61 -11.74 -4.32
N ARG A 38 6.78 -11.14 -4.53
CA ARG A 38 7.50 -10.43 -3.48
C ARG A 38 6.80 -9.09 -3.16
N PRO A 39 6.67 -8.72 -1.88
CA PRO A 39 6.11 -7.42 -1.50
C PRO A 39 6.98 -6.25 -1.96
N ARG A 40 6.34 -5.09 -2.13
CA ARG A 40 7.02 -3.80 -2.30
C ARG A 40 7.21 -3.14 -0.93
N PRO A 41 7.96 -2.02 -0.83
CA PRO A 41 8.02 -1.20 0.39
C PRO A 41 6.65 -0.91 1.06
N CYS A 42 5.58 -0.81 0.27
CA CYS A 42 4.22 -0.56 0.77
C CYS A 42 3.41 -1.80 1.11
N GLY A 43 4.02 -2.99 1.06
CA GLY A 43 3.37 -4.26 1.30
C GLY A 43 3.05 -5.03 0.02
N LEU A 44 2.17 -6.02 0.15
CA LEU A 44 1.61 -6.76 -0.98
C LEU A 44 0.51 -5.91 -1.62
N THR A 45 0.65 -5.62 -2.91
CA THR A 45 -0.43 -4.98 -3.65
C THR A 45 -1.45 -6.02 -4.07
N ILE A 46 -2.70 -5.82 -3.70
CA ILE A 46 -3.82 -6.72 -3.97
C ILE A 46 -4.76 -6.06 -4.97
N HIS A 47 -5.18 -6.84 -5.96
CA HIS A 47 -5.95 -6.34 -7.08
C HIS A 47 -7.40 -6.83 -6.99
N PRO A 48 -8.38 -5.97 -6.66
CA PRO A 48 -9.80 -6.32 -6.74
C PRO A 48 -10.32 -6.35 -8.18
N ALA A 49 -9.55 -5.77 -9.12
CA ALA A 49 -9.80 -5.78 -10.56
C ALA A 49 -8.48 -5.54 -11.32
N ILE A 50 -8.52 -5.71 -12.63
CA ILE A 50 -7.43 -5.36 -13.55
C ILE A 50 -7.96 -4.35 -14.58
N GLY A 51 -7.16 -3.31 -14.84
CA GLY A 51 -7.53 -2.21 -15.75
C GLY A 51 -8.23 -1.08 -15.00
N CYS A 52 -8.34 0.07 -15.66
CA CYS A 52 -8.96 1.28 -15.09
C CYS A 52 -9.56 2.10 -16.23
N VAL A 53 -10.72 2.73 -15.99
CA VAL A 53 -11.45 3.51 -16.99
C VAL A 53 -11.30 5.03 -16.85
N ASN A 54 -10.54 5.48 -15.84
CA ASN A 54 -10.41 6.91 -15.51
C ASN A 54 -9.57 7.72 -16.51
N GLN A 55 -8.85 7.02 -17.40
CA GLN A 55 -8.09 7.61 -18.50
C GLN A 55 -7.14 8.75 -18.11
N CYS A 56 -6.55 8.70 -16.91
CA CYS A 56 -5.62 9.74 -16.46
C CYS A 56 -4.38 9.79 -17.36
N ILE A 57 -4.02 10.96 -17.85
CA ILE A 57 -2.97 11.12 -18.88
C ILE A 57 -1.60 10.62 -18.40
N TYR A 58 -1.37 10.73 -17.09
CA TYR A 58 -0.13 10.40 -16.41
C TYR A 58 -0.11 8.94 -15.92
N CYS A 59 -1.13 8.14 -16.22
CA CYS A 59 -1.28 6.81 -15.65
C CYS A 59 -0.24 5.84 -16.23
N TYR A 60 0.47 5.14 -15.34
CA TYR A 60 1.50 4.18 -15.73
C TYR A 60 0.95 2.81 -16.14
N ILE A 61 -0.32 2.50 -15.85
CA ILE A 61 -0.85 1.14 -16.05
C ILE A 61 -0.97 0.81 -17.54
N GLN A 62 -1.16 1.83 -18.38
CA GLN A 62 -1.15 1.70 -19.84
C GLN A 62 0.21 1.19 -20.32
N ASP A 63 1.30 1.74 -19.78
CA ASP A 63 2.67 1.33 -20.11
C ASP A 63 3.02 -0.07 -19.55
N MET A 64 2.23 -0.57 -18.60
CA MET A 64 2.31 -1.96 -18.11
C MET A 64 1.48 -2.94 -18.96
N GLY A 65 0.81 -2.48 -20.01
CA GLY A 65 -0.02 -3.30 -20.88
C GLY A 65 -1.42 -3.61 -20.34
N TYR A 66 -1.87 -2.90 -19.29
CA TYR A 66 -3.24 -3.07 -18.78
C TYR A 66 -4.26 -2.29 -19.61
N ASN A 67 -5.49 -2.82 -19.68
CA ASN A 67 -6.59 -2.17 -20.39
C ASN A 67 -6.94 -0.83 -19.72
N PHE A 68 -7.10 0.21 -20.54
CA PHE A 68 -7.35 1.58 -20.11
C PHE A 68 -8.74 2.10 -20.47
N ASN A 69 -9.56 1.24 -21.08
CA ASN A 69 -10.93 1.50 -21.49
C ASN A 69 -11.93 0.53 -20.85
N ASN A 70 -11.43 -0.50 -20.17
CA ASN A 70 -12.24 -1.49 -19.47
C ASN A 70 -11.63 -1.82 -18.11
N ILE A 71 -12.49 -2.28 -17.21
CA ILE A 71 -12.14 -2.71 -15.87
C ILE A 71 -12.80 -4.06 -15.61
N THR A 72 -11.99 -5.06 -15.28
CA THR A 72 -12.46 -6.44 -15.08
C THR A 72 -12.24 -6.84 -13.62
N PRO A 73 -13.31 -7.14 -12.85
CA PRO A 73 -13.19 -7.68 -11.50
C PRO A 73 -12.26 -8.90 -11.45
N TYR A 74 -11.47 -8.99 -10.38
CA TYR A 74 -10.50 -10.05 -10.23
C TYR A 74 -11.19 -11.40 -9.99
N GLY A 75 -10.63 -12.47 -10.55
CA GLY A 75 -11.30 -13.76 -10.59
C GLY A 75 -11.35 -14.52 -9.28
N LEU A 76 -10.57 -14.14 -8.26
CA LEU A 76 -10.59 -14.82 -6.95
C LEU A 76 -11.80 -14.38 -6.12
N SER A 77 -12.34 -15.30 -5.32
CA SER A 77 -13.21 -14.94 -4.19
C SER A 77 -12.38 -14.39 -3.03
N GLY A 78 -13.02 -13.79 -2.03
CA GLY A 78 -12.36 -13.33 -0.80
C GLY A 78 -11.63 -14.46 -0.07
N ALA A 79 -12.25 -15.64 0.01
CA ALA A 79 -11.63 -16.82 0.64
C ALA A 79 -10.45 -17.35 -0.19
N GLU A 80 -10.58 -17.40 -1.52
CA GLU A 80 -9.48 -17.77 -2.41
C GLU A 80 -8.32 -16.78 -2.31
N MET A 81 -8.61 -15.47 -2.22
CA MET A 81 -7.59 -14.43 -2.03
C MET A 81 -6.88 -14.58 -0.68
N VAL A 82 -7.61 -14.80 0.41
CA VAL A 82 -7.01 -15.06 1.73
C VAL A 82 -6.09 -16.28 1.68
N TYR A 83 -6.53 -17.39 1.07
CA TYR A 83 -5.70 -18.58 0.92
C TYR A 83 -4.44 -18.31 0.05
N ALA A 84 -4.58 -17.53 -1.02
CA ALA A 84 -3.45 -17.11 -1.85
C ALA A 84 -2.43 -16.30 -1.02
N LEU A 85 -2.89 -15.35 -0.20
CA LEU A 85 -2.00 -14.58 0.68
C LEU A 85 -1.32 -15.46 1.73
N LEU A 86 -2.05 -16.36 2.37
CA LEU A 86 -1.49 -17.29 3.35
C LEU A 86 -0.49 -18.27 2.72
N SER A 87 -0.64 -18.56 1.43
CA SER A 87 0.32 -19.36 0.64
C SER A 87 1.53 -18.56 0.17
N ASN A 88 1.49 -17.22 0.23
CA ASN A 88 2.63 -16.40 -0.14
C ASN A 88 3.73 -16.48 0.92
N PRO A 89 4.98 -16.86 0.55
CA PRO A 89 6.05 -17.01 1.53
C PRO A 89 6.33 -15.73 2.32
N TYR A 90 6.16 -14.55 1.73
CA TYR A 90 6.44 -13.24 2.34
C TYR A 90 5.26 -12.63 3.12
N PHE A 91 4.15 -13.35 3.27
CA PHE A 91 2.98 -12.85 3.97
C PHE A 91 2.97 -13.32 5.43
N MET A 92 2.86 -12.37 6.36
CA MET A 92 2.72 -12.63 7.79
C MET A 92 1.38 -12.07 8.27
N PRO A 93 0.43 -12.91 8.74
CA PRO A 93 -0.91 -12.47 9.09
C PRO A 93 -0.93 -11.97 10.53
N THR A 94 -0.89 -10.66 10.73
CA THR A 94 -0.99 -10.00 12.04
C THR A 94 -1.03 -8.48 11.83
N ILE A 95 -1.40 -7.71 12.86
CA ILE A 95 -1.39 -6.25 12.81
C ILE A 95 0.02 -5.70 12.52
N ASP A 96 1.06 -6.30 13.10
CA ASP A 96 2.46 -6.02 12.79
C ASP A 96 2.97 -6.84 11.60
N GLY A 97 2.07 -7.30 10.72
CA GLY A 97 2.38 -8.19 9.62
C GLY A 97 2.68 -7.48 8.32
N THR A 98 2.54 -8.22 7.22
CA THR A 98 2.74 -7.70 5.86
C THR A 98 1.59 -6.73 5.52
N TYR A 99 1.90 -5.48 5.18
CA TYR A 99 0.87 -4.52 4.77
C TYR A 99 0.17 -4.97 3.48
N ILE A 100 -1.10 -4.59 3.36
CA ILE A 100 -1.93 -4.83 2.18
C ILE A 100 -2.23 -3.47 1.52
N ALA A 101 -1.98 -3.36 0.22
CA ALA A 101 -2.22 -2.14 -0.56
C ALA A 101 -3.18 -2.42 -1.73
N ILE A 102 -4.27 -1.69 -1.81
CA ILE A 102 -5.33 -1.85 -2.83
C ILE A 102 -5.37 -0.62 -3.74
N GLY A 103 -5.62 -0.82 -5.04
CA GLY A 103 -5.74 0.27 -6.03
C GLY A 103 -4.48 0.56 -6.85
N SER A 104 -3.65 -0.47 -7.10
CA SER A 104 -2.37 -0.30 -7.82
C SER A 104 -2.43 -0.49 -9.34
N VAL A 105 -3.37 -1.26 -9.86
CA VAL A 105 -3.55 -1.48 -11.33
C VAL A 105 -5.01 -1.34 -11.76
N THR A 106 -5.81 -0.69 -10.90
CA THR A 106 -7.26 -0.56 -11.07
C THR A 106 -7.82 0.54 -10.16
N GLU A 107 -9.06 0.97 -10.40
CA GLU A 107 -9.82 1.77 -9.43
C GLU A 107 -10.66 0.87 -8.53
N PRO A 108 -10.38 0.79 -7.22
CA PRO A 108 -11.00 -0.22 -6.37
C PRO A 108 -12.46 0.08 -6.02
N PHE A 109 -12.92 1.33 -6.14
CA PHE A 109 -14.29 1.71 -5.78
C PHE A 109 -15.17 2.12 -6.97
N HIS A 110 -14.71 1.83 -8.20
CA HIS A 110 -15.55 1.95 -9.38
C HIS A 110 -16.81 1.07 -9.22
N GLU A 111 -17.93 1.45 -9.83
CA GLU A 111 -19.24 0.79 -9.64
C GLU A 111 -19.21 -0.74 -9.85
N ARG A 112 -18.47 -1.19 -10.87
CA ARG A 112 -18.24 -2.62 -11.18
C ARG A 112 -17.30 -3.36 -10.22
N VAL A 113 -16.53 -2.65 -9.40
CA VAL A 113 -15.43 -3.21 -8.60
C VAL A 113 -15.67 -3.08 -7.09
N LYS A 114 -16.41 -2.05 -6.65
CA LYS A 114 -16.61 -1.76 -5.23
C LYS A 114 -17.11 -2.97 -4.42
N GLY A 115 -17.98 -3.81 -5.01
CA GLY A 115 -18.43 -5.06 -4.40
C GLY A 115 -17.28 -6.04 -4.13
N LYS A 116 -16.41 -6.28 -5.12
CA LYS A 116 -15.24 -7.16 -5.01
C LYS A 116 -14.19 -6.61 -4.03
N THR A 117 -13.98 -5.29 -4.02
CA THR A 117 -13.12 -4.63 -3.03
C THR A 117 -13.62 -4.85 -1.60
N MET A 118 -14.92 -4.65 -1.36
CA MET A 118 -15.50 -4.86 -0.03
C MET A 118 -15.48 -6.33 0.39
N GLU A 119 -15.71 -7.27 -0.54
CA GLU A 119 -15.54 -8.71 -0.31
C GLU A 119 -14.13 -9.03 0.19
N TYR A 120 -13.10 -8.50 -0.47
CA TYR A 120 -11.70 -8.73 -0.09
C TYR A 120 -11.34 -8.09 1.25
N ILE A 121 -11.68 -6.82 1.45
CA ILE A 121 -11.37 -6.10 2.69
C ILE A 121 -12.04 -6.80 3.88
N LYS A 122 -13.28 -7.27 3.72
CA LYS A 122 -13.99 -8.05 4.76
C LYS A 122 -13.28 -9.37 5.05
N ALA A 123 -12.85 -10.09 4.02
CA ALA A 123 -12.11 -11.34 4.20
C ALA A 123 -10.76 -11.14 4.92
N PHE A 124 -10.14 -9.96 4.81
CA PHE A 124 -8.87 -9.66 5.48
C PHE A 124 -8.99 -9.39 6.98
N GLU A 125 -10.20 -9.25 7.54
CA GLU A 125 -10.38 -9.08 8.99
C GLU A 125 -9.72 -10.20 9.79
N GLU A 126 -9.87 -11.45 9.33
CA GLU A 126 -9.30 -12.61 10.02
C GLU A 126 -7.76 -12.61 9.95
N LEU A 127 -7.17 -11.98 8.94
CA LEU A 127 -5.72 -11.85 8.82
C LEU A 127 -5.16 -10.85 9.84
N GLY A 128 -5.90 -9.77 10.12
CA GLY A 128 -5.53 -8.72 11.07
C GLY A 128 -4.57 -7.67 10.50
N ASN A 129 -4.20 -7.78 9.21
CA ASN A 129 -3.19 -6.95 8.57
C ASN A 129 -3.70 -5.53 8.30
N PRO A 130 -2.84 -4.50 8.42
CA PRO A 130 -3.18 -3.15 7.98
C PRO A 130 -3.43 -3.06 6.48
N VAL A 131 -4.58 -2.53 6.12
CA VAL A 131 -5.01 -2.32 4.73
C VAL A 131 -4.93 -0.85 4.40
N GLN A 132 -4.37 -0.53 3.24
CA GLN A 132 -4.40 0.79 2.65
C GLN A 132 -5.07 0.68 1.28
N PHE A 133 -5.93 1.64 0.94
CA PHE A 133 -6.42 1.79 -0.41
C PHE A 133 -6.13 3.18 -0.95
N SER A 134 -5.97 3.28 -2.26
CA SER A 134 -5.98 4.57 -2.97
C SER A 134 -7.13 4.61 -3.96
N THR A 135 -7.84 5.73 -4.02
CA THR A 135 -9.00 5.89 -4.90
C THR A 135 -9.15 7.32 -5.41
N LYS A 136 -9.80 7.47 -6.55
CA LYS A 136 -10.37 8.73 -7.07
C LYS A 136 -11.90 8.72 -7.04
N GLU A 137 -12.50 7.58 -6.71
CA GLU A 137 -13.93 7.37 -6.77
C GLU A 137 -14.67 8.02 -5.62
N TYR A 138 -15.95 8.30 -5.86
CA TYR A 138 -16.84 8.76 -4.81
C TYR A 138 -17.18 7.61 -3.87
N ILE A 139 -17.00 7.82 -2.57
CA ILE A 139 -17.47 6.93 -1.51
C ILE A 139 -18.58 7.68 -0.79
N ASP A 140 -19.82 7.20 -0.95
CA ASP A 140 -20.98 7.71 -0.24
C ASP A 140 -20.93 7.35 1.26
N GLU A 141 -21.88 7.91 2.02
CA GLU A 141 -21.96 7.74 3.47
C GLU A 141 -22.21 6.26 3.86
N GLU A 142 -23.02 5.54 3.10
CA GLU A 142 -23.31 4.13 3.37
C GLU A 142 -22.05 3.26 3.19
N LEU A 143 -21.33 3.45 2.09
CA LEU A 143 -20.08 2.73 1.84
C LEU A 143 -19.00 3.14 2.85
N ALA A 144 -18.90 4.42 3.22
CA ALA A 144 -17.99 4.87 4.27
C ALA A 144 -18.26 4.16 5.60
N LYS A 145 -19.55 4.06 6.00
CA LYS A 145 -19.98 3.35 7.21
C LYS A 145 -19.61 1.87 7.14
N ARG A 146 -19.82 1.21 6.00
CA ARG A 146 -19.44 -0.19 5.79
C ARG A 146 -17.93 -0.40 5.87
N ILE A 147 -17.12 0.53 5.36
CA ILE A 147 -15.65 0.49 5.50
C ILE A 147 -15.25 0.65 6.96
N ALA A 148 -15.86 1.59 7.70
CA ALA A 148 -15.56 1.83 9.12
C ALA A 148 -15.93 0.66 10.05
N GLN A 149 -16.91 -0.16 9.67
CA GLN A 149 -17.29 -1.37 10.40
C GLN A 149 -16.27 -2.52 10.30
N ILE A 150 -15.29 -2.43 9.40
CA ILE A 150 -14.25 -3.43 9.24
C ILE A 150 -13.26 -3.35 10.41
N LYS A 151 -13.06 -4.47 11.10
CA LYS A 151 -12.27 -4.57 12.35
C LYS A 151 -10.77 -4.76 12.13
N ILE A 152 -10.20 -4.06 11.15
CA ILE A 152 -8.76 -3.95 10.91
C ILE A 152 -8.39 -2.50 10.58
N PRO A 153 -7.13 -2.06 10.78
CA PRO A 153 -6.73 -0.72 10.40
C PRO A 153 -6.86 -0.51 8.89
N ILE A 154 -7.64 0.51 8.50
CA ILE A 154 -7.82 0.92 7.10
C ILE A 154 -7.29 2.35 6.93
N SER A 155 -6.32 2.52 6.04
CA SER A 155 -5.72 3.81 5.66
C SER A 155 -6.27 4.29 4.31
N PRO A 156 -7.24 5.22 4.27
CA PRO A 156 -7.80 5.75 3.03
C PRO A 156 -6.91 6.83 2.42
N LEU A 157 -6.53 6.66 1.15
CA LEU A 157 -5.78 7.65 0.37
C LEU A 157 -6.63 8.17 -0.79
N ILE A 158 -7.04 9.43 -0.73
CA ILE A 158 -7.95 10.05 -1.70
C ILE A 158 -7.15 10.91 -2.67
N THR A 159 -7.11 10.53 -3.94
CA THR A 159 -6.20 11.15 -4.92
C THR A 159 -6.74 12.46 -5.46
N ILE A 160 -6.03 13.55 -5.15
CA ILE A 160 -6.26 14.89 -5.69
C ILE A 160 -4.89 15.43 -6.08
N VAL A 161 -4.71 15.66 -7.38
CA VAL A 161 -3.44 16.16 -7.97
C VAL A 161 -3.60 17.54 -8.61
N THR A 162 -4.84 17.99 -8.75
CA THR A 162 -5.24 19.29 -9.26
C THR A 162 -6.66 19.60 -8.78
N LEU A 163 -6.98 20.87 -8.63
CA LEU A 163 -8.34 21.39 -8.48
C LEU A 163 -8.88 21.94 -9.81
N LYS A 164 -7.99 22.46 -10.67
CA LYS A 164 -8.37 23.26 -11.85
C LYS A 164 -8.26 22.49 -13.17
N SER A 165 -7.27 21.61 -13.27
CA SER A 165 -6.91 20.92 -14.53
C SER A 165 -7.48 19.51 -14.64
N LYS A 166 -8.48 19.14 -13.81
CA LYS A 166 -9.02 17.76 -13.74
C LYS A 166 -9.50 17.26 -15.09
N ASN A 167 -10.22 18.08 -15.86
CA ASN A 167 -10.77 17.65 -17.16
C ASN A 167 -9.70 17.37 -18.22
N VAL A 168 -8.54 18.02 -18.10
CA VAL A 168 -7.38 17.76 -18.97
C VAL A 168 -6.61 16.54 -18.48
N LEU A 169 -6.32 16.46 -17.18
CA LEU A 169 -5.44 15.43 -16.63
C LEU A 169 -6.14 14.08 -16.39
N GLU A 170 -7.42 14.10 -16.07
CA GLU A 170 -8.21 12.96 -15.55
C GLU A 170 -9.64 12.98 -16.10
N PRO A 171 -9.80 12.96 -17.45
CA PRO A 171 -11.06 13.28 -18.12
C PRO A 171 -12.24 12.36 -17.76
N LYS A 172 -11.96 11.10 -17.36
CA LYS A 172 -12.99 10.12 -16.99
C LYS A 172 -13.05 9.82 -15.50
N ALA A 173 -12.20 10.44 -14.68
CA ALA A 173 -12.30 10.31 -13.24
C ALA A 173 -13.45 11.18 -12.68
N PRO A 174 -13.98 10.88 -11.49
CA PRO A 174 -14.97 11.74 -10.85
C PRO A 174 -14.46 13.15 -10.55
N ASP A 175 -15.38 14.09 -10.47
CA ASP A 175 -15.10 15.50 -10.17
C ASP A 175 -14.45 15.68 -8.80
N ILE A 176 -13.69 16.77 -8.65
CA ILE A 176 -12.88 17.01 -7.46
C ILE A 176 -13.77 17.19 -6.22
N GLU A 177 -14.94 17.80 -6.39
CA GLU A 177 -15.95 17.99 -5.35
C GLU A 177 -16.39 16.66 -4.76
N LEU A 178 -16.57 15.62 -5.58
CA LEU A 178 -16.92 14.28 -5.12
C LEU A 178 -15.77 13.63 -4.35
N ARG A 179 -14.52 13.86 -4.75
CA ARG A 179 -13.34 13.35 -4.01
C ARG A 179 -13.18 14.05 -2.67
N ILE A 180 -13.43 15.35 -2.62
CA ILE A 180 -13.47 16.11 -1.37
C ILE A 180 -14.63 15.63 -0.49
N LYS A 181 -15.80 15.31 -1.07
CA LYS A 181 -16.93 14.71 -0.33
C LYS A 181 -16.58 13.32 0.22
N THR A 182 -15.84 12.49 -0.52
CA THR A 182 -15.30 11.21 -0.01
C THR A 182 -14.48 11.42 1.27
N ILE A 183 -13.62 12.45 1.32
CA ILE A 183 -12.85 12.76 2.55
C ILE A 183 -13.80 13.08 3.71
N ARG A 184 -14.83 13.90 3.49
CA ARG A 184 -15.84 14.24 4.52
C ARG A 184 -16.57 12.99 5.03
N ASN A 185 -17.07 12.17 4.11
CA ASN A 185 -17.85 10.97 4.45
C ASN A 185 -17.02 9.97 5.25
N LEU A 186 -15.78 9.69 4.82
CA LEU A 186 -14.87 8.80 5.56
C LEU A 186 -14.52 9.38 6.94
N ARG A 187 -14.32 10.70 7.02
CA ARG A 187 -13.98 11.36 8.29
C ARG A 187 -15.14 11.31 9.29
N ALA A 188 -16.38 11.48 8.82
CA ALA A 188 -17.59 11.41 9.65
C ALA A 188 -17.73 10.05 10.35
N GLU A 189 -17.30 8.97 9.69
CA GLU A 189 -17.28 7.61 10.24
C GLU A 189 -16.03 7.30 11.10
N GLY A 190 -15.24 8.32 11.45
CA GLY A 190 -14.07 8.19 12.33
C GLY A 190 -12.80 7.66 11.65
N LEU A 191 -12.82 7.42 10.34
CA LEU A 191 -11.62 7.05 9.59
C LEU A 191 -10.63 8.24 9.50
N LYS A 192 -9.42 7.94 9.04
CA LYS A 192 -8.29 8.87 8.92
C LYS A 192 -7.94 9.11 7.45
N PRO A 193 -8.84 9.68 6.63
CA PRO A 193 -8.54 9.91 5.22
C PRO A 193 -7.38 10.89 5.06
N MET A 194 -6.52 10.64 4.08
CA MET A 194 -5.44 11.54 3.69
C MET A 194 -5.57 11.88 2.22
N VAL A 195 -5.17 13.10 1.84
CA VAL A 195 -5.07 13.44 0.42
C VAL A 195 -3.80 12.81 -0.17
N PHE A 196 -3.97 12.11 -1.28
CA PHE A 196 -2.89 11.46 -1.99
C PHE A 196 -2.47 12.33 -3.16
N ILE A 197 -1.51 13.21 -2.91
CA ILE A 197 -0.92 14.09 -3.92
C ILE A 197 0.12 13.28 -4.69
N ARG A 198 -0.39 12.38 -5.55
CA ARG A 198 0.43 11.49 -6.36
C ARG A 198 -0.25 11.20 -7.71
N PRO A 199 0.40 11.51 -8.84
CA PRO A 199 1.72 12.14 -8.92
C PRO A 199 1.71 13.64 -8.61
N ILE A 200 2.84 14.17 -8.17
CA ILE A 200 3.16 15.59 -8.24
C ILE A 200 3.58 15.90 -9.68
N ILE A 201 2.76 16.65 -10.39
CA ILE A 201 3.02 17.11 -11.76
C ILE A 201 3.59 18.53 -11.68
N PRO A 202 4.86 18.74 -12.05
CA PRO A 202 5.48 20.07 -12.02
C PRO A 202 4.70 21.10 -12.85
N GLY A 203 4.57 22.31 -12.33
CA GLY A 203 3.85 23.42 -12.96
C GLY A 203 2.33 23.35 -12.78
N ILE A 204 1.79 22.26 -12.22
CA ILE A 204 0.36 22.09 -11.98
C ILE A 204 0.13 21.76 -10.50
N THR A 205 0.53 20.55 -10.07
CA THR A 205 0.24 20.05 -8.73
C THR A 205 0.98 20.83 -7.65
N ASP A 206 2.24 21.19 -7.91
CA ASP A 206 3.06 21.98 -7.00
C ASP A 206 2.59 23.44 -6.89
N ASN A 207 2.09 24.01 -7.98
CA ASN A 207 1.47 25.34 -7.99
C ASN A 207 0.12 25.37 -7.24
N GLU A 208 -0.65 24.29 -7.33
CA GLU A 208 -1.97 24.15 -6.67
C GLU A 208 -1.88 23.53 -5.27
N ALA A 209 -0.69 23.13 -4.81
CA ALA A 209 -0.52 22.29 -3.62
C ALA A 209 -1.13 22.89 -2.35
N GLU A 210 -0.91 24.18 -2.09
CA GLU A 210 -1.46 24.85 -0.92
C GLU A 210 -2.99 24.88 -0.94
N GLU A 211 -3.60 25.12 -2.10
CA GLU A 211 -5.05 25.14 -2.29
C GLU A 211 -5.64 23.74 -2.06
N ILE A 212 -5.02 22.71 -2.66
CA ILE A 212 -5.39 21.29 -2.46
C ILE A 212 -5.34 20.93 -0.96
N ILE A 213 -4.27 21.31 -0.27
CA ILE A 213 -4.06 21.02 1.15
C ILE A 213 -5.13 21.72 2.00
N ASN A 214 -5.42 22.99 1.72
CA ASN A 214 -6.45 23.75 2.45
C ASN A 214 -7.84 23.14 2.26
N GLU A 215 -8.22 22.77 1.03
CA GLU A 215 -9.51 22.12 0.76
C GLU A 215 -9.62 20.75 1.43
N ALA A 216 -8.59 19.92 1.30
CA ALA A 216 -8.55 18.62 1.93
C ALA A 216 -8.64 18.73 3.47
N LYS A 217 -7.93 19.69 4.08
CA LYS A 217 -8.01 19.97 5.52
C LYS A 217 -9.42 20.39 5.93
N ARG A 218 -10.04 21.33 5.19
CA ARG A 218 -11.44 21.74 5.43
C ARG A 218 -12.42 20.56 5.38
N ALA A 219 -12.16 19.60 4.51
CA ALA A 219 -12.95 18.38 4.39
C ALA A 219 -12.66 17.32 5.47
N GLY A 220 -11.64 17.53 6.31
CA GLY A 220 -11.31 16.63 7.42
C GLY A 220 -10.20 15.62 7.12
N ALA A 221 -9.39 15.83 6.08
CA ALA A 221 -8.18 15.05 5.88
C ALA A 221 -7.24 15.22 7.08
N VAL A 222 -6.60 14.12 7.51
CA VAL A 222 -5.67 14.14 8.65
C VAL A 222 -4.20 14.34 8.22
N GLY A 223 -3.95 14.27 6.92
CA GLY A 223 -2.60 14.31 6.38
C GLY A 223 -2.56 14.23 4.87
N ILE A 224 -1.34 14.24 4.33
CA ILE A 224 -1.03 14.07 2.92
C ILE A 224 -0.07 12.90 2.71
N VAL A 225 -0.14 12.31 1.52
CA VAL A 225 0.95 11.50 0.96
C VAL A 225 1.43 12.13 -0.33
N ALA A 226 2.71 12.52 -0.37
CA ALA A 226 3.33 13.14 -1.53
C ALA A 226 4.12 12.10 -2.35
N GLY A 227 3.89 12.02 -3.66
CA GLY A 227 4.58 11.06 -4.53
C GLY A 227 4.95 11.65 -5.88
N SER A 228 6.16 11.37 -6.36
CA SER A 228 6.67 11.87 -7.63
C SER A 228 5.94 11.26 -8.84
N LEU A 229 5.95 12.02 -9.94
CA LEU A 229 5.55 11.55 -11.26
C LEU A 229 6.53 10.50 -11.77
N ARG A 230 5.99 9.36 -12.23
CA ARG A 230 6.75 8.42 -13.05
C ARG A 230 6.67 8.92 -14.49
N LEU A 231 7.81 9.23 -15.09
CA LEU A 231 7.88 9.52 -16.52
C LEU A 231 8.30 8.28 -17.30
N THR A 232 7.63 8.10 -18.42
CA THR A 232 7.98 7.17 -19.49
C THR A 232 7.82 7.92 -20.80
N ARG A 233 8.39 7.38 -21.88
CA ARG A 233 8.23 7.96 -23.22
C ARG A 233 6.75 8.15 -23.58
N SER A 234 5.90 7.16 -23.30
CA SER A 234 4.48 7.24 -23.63
C SER A 234 3.72 8.27 -22.79
N ILE A 235 4.06 8.41 -21.49
CA ILE A 235 3.49 9.48 -20.65
C ILE A 235 3.89 10.86 -21.18
N ILE A 236 5.16 11.05 -21.55
CA ILE A 236 5.66 12.30 -22.13
C ILE A 236 4.90 12.63 -23.41
N GLU A 237 4.73 11.66 -24.31
CA GLU A 237 3.99 11.86 -25.57
C GLU A 237 2.53 12.26 -25.31
N ARG A 238 1.85 11.64 -24.33
CA ARG A 238 0.47 12.02 -23.95
C ARG A 238 0.40 13.42 -23.36
N MET A 239 1.34 13.80 -22.50
CA MET A 239 1.39 15.13 -21.89
C MET A 239 1.70 16.22 -22.95
N SER A 240 2.63 15.94 -23.87
CA SER A 240 2.98 16.85 -24.97
C SER A 240 1.79 17.16 -25.89
N LYS A 241 0.98 16.14 -26.23
CA LYS A 241 -0.24 16.30 -27.03
C LYS A 241 -1.29 17.22 -26.39
N LEU A 242 -1.21 17.45 -25.08
CA LEU A 242 -2.11 18.34 -24.33
C LEU A 242 -1.51 19.73 -24.13
N GLY A 243 -0.40 20.04 -24.80
CA GLY A 243 0.27 21.35 -24.70
C GLY A 243 1.02 21.57 -23.39
N LEU A 244 1.26 20.51 -22.60
CA LEU A 244 2.07 20.63 -21.38
C LEU A 244 3.55 20.78 -21.75
N ASP A 245 4.26 21.65 -21.01
CA ASP A 245 5.72 21.82 -21.17
C ASP A 245 6.46 20.59 -20.65
N VAL A 246 6.62 19.60 -21.54
CA VAL A 246 7.29 18.34 -21.22
C VAL A 246 8.79 18.49 -20.99
N LYS A 247 9.42 19.55 -21.51
CA LYS A 247 10.84 19.82 -21.28
C LYS A 247 11.02 20.24 -19.82
N PHE A 248 10.23 21.22 -19.38
CA PHE A 248 10.19 21.64 -17.98
C PHE A 248 9.82 20.48 -17.05
N ILE A 249 8.76 19.73 -17.36
CA ILE A 249 8.33 18.58 -16.53
C ILE A 249 9.45 17.56 -16.39
N ARG A 250 10.16 17.22 -17.47
CA ARG A 250 11.28 16.27 -17.44
C ARG A 250 12.41 16.78 -16.56
N GLU A 251 12.86 18.01 -16.78
CA GLU A 251 13.93 18.63 -15.99
C GLU A 251 13.56 18.72 -14.50
N ALA A 252 12.28 19.01 -14.19
CA ALA A 252 11.79 19.14 -12.82
C ALA A 252 11.64 17.80 -12.07
N VAL A 253 11.53 16.67 -12.76
CA VAL A 253 11.47 15.35 -12.11
C VAL A 253 12.79 14.58 -12.13
N GLU A 254 13.77 15.01 -12.93
CA GLU A 254 15.11 14.45 -12.96
C GLU A 254 15.95 14.91 -11.75
N GLY A 255 16.96 14.10 -11.40
CA GLY A 255 17.87 14.37 -10.28
C GLY A 255 17.15 14.62 -8.96
N GLU A 256 17.47 15.75 -8.32
CA GLU A 256 16.88 16.16 -7.04
C GLU A 256 15.52 16.87 -7.17
N GLY A 257 15.09 17.26 -8.38
CA GLY A 257 13.91 18.09 -8.59
C GLY A 257 12.63 17.45 -8.03
N ALA A 258 12.44 16.16 -8.30
CA ALA A 258 11.32 15.39 -7.76
C ALA A 258 11.29 15.36 -6.22
N TRP A 259 12.46 15.36 -5.58
CA TRP A 259 12.56 15.38 -4.13
C TRP A 259 12.30 16.77 -3.55
N LYS A 260 12.77 17.84 -4.22
CA LYS A 260 12.52 19.23 -3.83
C LYS A 260 11.04 19.57 -3.86
N ALA A 261 10.34 19.27 -4.95
CA ALA A 261 8.89 19.51 -5.06
C ALA A 261 8.11 18.75 -3.98
N LYS A 262 8.44 17.48 -3.79
CA LYS A 262 7.84 16.65 -2.74
C LYS A 262 8.07 17.19 -1.34
N ARG A 263 9.28 17.65 -1.03
CA ARG A 263 9.64 18.24 0.26
C ARG A 263 8.85 19.52 0.52
N ARG A 264 8.81 20.44 -0.45
CA ARG A 264 8.05 21.69 -0.36
C ARG A 264 6.57 21.45 -0.05
N ILE A 265 5.93 20.53 -0.77
CA ILE A 265 4.51 20.19 -0.56
C ILE A 265 4.27 19.61 0.85
N MET A 266 5.21 18.81 1.34
CA MET A 266 5.15 18.29 2.71
C MET A 266 5.31 19.38 3.77
N GLU A 267 6.25 20.32 3.58
CA GLU A 267 6.45 21.47 4.46
C GLU A 267 5.20 22.33 4.54
N ILE A 268 4.56 22.65 3.39
CA ILE A 268 3.27 23.36 3.34
C ILE A 268 2.21 22.61 4.16
N ALA A 269 2.10 21.29 4.01
CA ALA A 269 1.12 20.50 4.76
C ALA A 269 1.36 20.57 6.28
N GLU A 270 2.62 20.49 6.71
CA GLU A 270 3.02 20.59 8.12
C GLU A 270 2.74 21.98 8.71
N GLU A 271 3.02 23.06 7.97
CA GLU A 271 2.69 24.44 8.35
C GLU A 271 1.17 24.63 8.52
N LYS A 272 0.35 23.95 7.70
CA LYS A 272 -1.11 23.93 7.85
C LYS A 272 -1.58 22.95 8.93
N GLY A 273 -0.69 22.29 9.67
CA GLY A 273 -1.03 21.37 10.77
C GLY A 273 -1.51 19.98 10.33
N LEU A 274 -1.26 19.59 9.08
CA LEU A 274 -1.53 18.25 8.57
C LEU A 274 -0.27 17.37 8.73
N LYS A 275 -0.48 16.05 8.89
CA LYS A 275 0.64 15.09 8.82
C LYS A 275 1.13 14.97 7.38
N ALA A 276 2.44 14.98 7.15
CA ALA A 276 3.00 14.84 5.81
C ALA A 276 3.83 13.56 5.68
N PHE A 277 3.50 12.73 4.69
CA PHE A 277 4.16 11.45 4.48
C PHE A 277 4.83 11.36 3.10
N PRO A 278 6.10 10.90 3.04
CA PRO A 278 6.80 10.74 1.77
C PRO A 278 6.38 9.45 1.04
N SER A 279 5.58 8.59 1.65
CA SER A 279 5.15 7.34 1.03
C SER A 279 3.88 6.82 1.67
N SER A 280 3.14 6.02 0.91
CA SER A 280 1.88 5.46 1.35
C SER A 280 2.05 4.52 2.55
N CYS A 281 3.19 3.82 2.64
CA CYS A 281 3.49 2.95 3.78
C CYS A 281 3.72 3.70 5.09
N CYS A 282 4.18 4.95 5.04
CA CYS A 282 4.27 5.82 6.22
C CYS A 282 2.87 6.25 6.70
N ALA A 283 1.96 6.58 5.77
CA ALA A 283 0.57 6.85 6.10
C ALA A 283 -0.12 5.62 6.71
N ASN A 284 0.06 4.44 6.10
CA ASN A 284 -0.51 3.20 6.63
C ASN A 284 0.01 2.92 8.06
N ALA A 285 1.32 3.03 8.26
CA ALA A 285 1.96 2.91 9.58
C ALA A 285 1.37 3.87 10.64
N TYR A 286 1.11 5.13 10.26
CA TYR A 286 0.47 6.10 11.14
C TYR A 286 -0.96 5.71 11.50
N VAL A 287 -1.74 5.26 10.52
CA VAL A 287 -3.14 4.88 10.74
C VAL A 287 -3.26 3.62 11.59
N SER A 288 -2.42 2.61 11.33
CA SER A 288 -2.41 1.35 12.07
C SER A 288 -1.67 1.40 13.40
N GLY A 289 -0.87 2.44 13.66
CA GLY A 289 -0.01 2.52 14.85
C GLY A 289 1.14 1.51 14.83
N THR A 290 1.56 1.05 13.65
CA THR A 290 2.63 0.05 13.46
C THR A 290 3.87 0.68 12.83
N THR A 291 5.03 0.07 13.02
CA THR A 291 6.29 0.58 12.45
C THR A 291 6.46 0.13 11.01
N CYS A 292 6.83 1.01 10.06
CA CYS A 292 7.13 0.59 8.68
C CYS A 292 8.39 -0.31 8.60
N ILE A 293 8.38 -1.36 7.75
CA ILE A 293 9.52 -2.28 7.56
C ILE A 293 10.82 -1.62 7.05
N ASN A 294 10.71 -0.41 6.50
CA ASN A 294 11.87 0.37 6.04
C ASN A 294 12.45 1.26 7.14
N LEU A 295 11.80 1.38 8.30
CA LEU A 295 12.27 2.16 9.44
C LEU A 295 12.61 3.62 9.08
N CYS A 296 11.81 4.20 8.18
CA CYS A 296 11.94 5.60 7.80
C CYS A 296 11.78 6.50 9.02
N LYS A 297 12.55 7.61 9.10
CA LYS A 297 12.53 8.56 10.23
C LYS A 297 11.13 9.08 10.60
N ASN A 298 10.18 9.08 9.65
CA ASN A 298 8.87 9.70 9.78
C ASN A 298 7.75 8.74 10.24
N ALA A 299 8.06 7.47 10.58
CA ALA A 299 7.08 6.51 11.06
C ALA A 299 7.18 6.35 12.60
N ILE A 300 6.03 6.25 13.27
CA ILE A 300 5.92 5.89 14.69
C ILE A 300 6.77 4.63 14.93
N ARG A 301 7.67 4.69 15.92
CA ARG A 301 8.60 3.59 16.25
C ARG A 301 8.06 2.76 17.40
N ARG A 302 7.11 1.87 17.11
CA ARG A 302 6.84 0.72 17.99
C ARG A 302 7.67 -0.47 17.50
N ILE A 303 8.86 -0.63 18.05
CA ILE A 303 9.71 -1.78 17.74
C ILE A 303 9.36 -2.91 18.72
N PRO A 304 8.93 -4.09 18.25
CA PRO A 304 8.64 -5.20 19.13
C PRO A 304 9.88 -5.61 19.95
N LYS A 305 9.69 -5.89 21.25
CA LYS A 305 10.73 -6.49 22.08
C LYS A 305 10.98 -7.92 21.58
N ALA A 306 12.24 -8.26 21.40
CA ALA A 306 12.67 -9.60 21.00
C ALA A 306 14.04 -9.88 21.62
N ASN A 307 14.26 -11.12 22.05
CA ASN A 307 15.52 -11.63 22.56
C ASN A 307 16.15 -12.61 21.55
N VAL A 308 17.34 -13.14 21.90
CA VAL A 308 18.07 -14.10 21.06
C VAL A 308 17.25 -15.35 20.75
N GLU A 309 16.54 -15.88 21.74
CA GLU A 309 15.75 -17.10 21.61
C GLU A 309 14.53 -16.90 20.70
N ASP A 310 13.90 -15.72 20.76
CA ASP A 310 12.82 -15.36 19.83
C ASP A 310 13.30 -15.42 18.38
N VAL A 311 14.51 -14.91 18.11
CA VAL A 311 15.11 -14.94 16.76
C VAL A 311 15.44 -16.37 16.34
N ARG A 312 16.00 -17.20 17.23
CA ARG A 312 16.27 -18.62 16.94
C ARG A 312 14.98 -19.36 16.57
N ASN A 313 13.93 -19.18 17.36
CA ASN A 313 12.62 -19.79 17.14
C ASN A 313 11.99 -19.32 15.83
N LEU A 314 12.08 -18.03 15.51
CA LEU A 314 11.59 -17.52 14.22
C LEU A 314 12.36 -18.12 13.03
N VAL A 315 13.68 -18.21 13.09
CA VAL A 315 14.48 -18.81 12.02
C VAL A 315 14.10 -20.28 11.83
N LYS A 316 13.98 -21.04 12.93
CA LYS A 316 13.52 -22.43 12.89
C LYS A 316 12.11 -22.55 12.30
N ASN A 317 11.17 -21.68 12.68
CA ASN A 317 9.78 -21.75 12.21
C ASN A 317 9.59 -21.29 10.75
N ILE A 318 10.47 -20.40 10.24
CA ILE A 318 10.34 -19.87 8.86
C ILE A 318 11.08 -20.75 7.86
N VAL A 319 12.29 -21.24 8.18
CA VAL A 319 13.13 -22.00 7.24
C VAL A 319 13.60 -23.37 7.77
N GLY A 320 13.30 -23.74 9.01
CA GLY A 320 13.70 -25.04 9.57
C GLY A 320 15.19 -25.16 9.88
N LYS A 321 15.91 -24.05 10.09
CA LYS A 321 17.38 -24.02 10.22
C LYS A 321 17.84 -23.52 11.58
N ARG A 322 19.06 -23.90 11.97
CA ARG A 322 19.69 -23.47 13.23
C ARG A 322 20.57 -22.23 13.07
N VAL A 323 20.66 -21.49 14.16
CA VAL A 323 21.38 -20.20 14.26
C VAL A 323 22.51 -20.36 15.26
N LYS A 324 23.73 -20.04 14.82
CA LYS A 324 24.94 -20.10 15.63
C LYS A 324 24.94 -18.98 16.65
N ASP A 325 24.65 -17.76 16.21
CA ASP A 325 24.70 -16.58 17.06
C ASP A 325 23.77 -15.46 16.54
N VAL A 326 23.31 -14.60 17.44
CA VAL A 326 22.43 -13.45 17.17
C VAL A 326 22.94 -12.23 17.91
N ILE A 327 23.30 -11.20 17.14
CA ILE A 327 23.84 -9.94 17.68
C ILE A 327 22.79 -8.84 17.47
N PHE A 328 22.30 -8.28 18.57
CA PHE A 328 21.39 -7.14 18.58
C PHE A 328 22.17 -5.82 18.58
N ASN A 329 21.72 -4.88 17.75
CA ASN A 329 22.06 -3.47 17.81
C ASN A 329 20.76 -2.66 17.84
N ASP A 330 20.82 -1.34 18.05
CA ASP A 330 19.65 -0.46 18.23
C ASP A 330 18.49 -0.74 17.25
N ASN A 331 18.78 -0.73 15.95
CA ASN A 331 17.78 -0.91 14.88
C ASN A 331 18.10 -2.08 13.96
N SER A 332 19.06 -2.94 14.31
CA SER A 332 19.49 -4.05 13.45
C SER A 332 19.79 -5.33 14.22
N ILE A 333 19.62 -6.46 13.54
CA ILE A 333 19.98 -7.79 14.05
C ILE A 333 20.87 -8.45 13.01
N ARG A 334 22.03 -8.94 13.47
CA ARG A 334 22.91 -9.80 12.67
C ARG A 334 22.75 -11.24 13.14
N ILE A 335 22.49 -12.14 12.20
CA ILE A 335 22.22 -13.56 12.44
C ILE A 335 23.32 -14.34 11.74
N LEU A 336 24.05 -15.15 12.51
CA LEU A 336 25.05 -16.08 11.98
C LEU A 336 24.42 -17.47 11.90
N MET A 337 24.31 -18.02 10.70
CA MET A 337 23.69 -19.33 10.49
C MET A 337 24.65 -20.48 10.82
N GLU A 338 24.15 -21.59 11.36
CA GLU A 338 24.93 -22.84 11.44
C GLU A 338 24.96 -23.57 10.09
N GLU A 339 23.89 -23.41 9.30
CA GLU A 339 23.65 -24.13 8.07
C GLU A 339 23.59 -23.16 6.88
N LYS A 340 24.01 -23.63 5.70
CA LYS A 340 23.93 -22.85 4.47
C LYS A 340 22.46 -22.69 4.05
N LEU A 341 22.05 -21.44 3.80
CA LEU A 341 20.75 -21.12 3.20
C LEU A 341 20.86 -21.05 1.68
N THR A 342 19.85 -21.55 0.98
CA THR A 342 19.64 -21.22 -0.43
C THR A 342 19.35 -19.73 -0.60
N ARG A 343 19.53 -19.21 -1.83
CA ARG A 343 19.23 -17.80 -2.14
C ARG A 343 17.78 -17.44 -1.82
N ARG A 344 16.84 -18.38 -2.05
CA ARG A 344 15.41 -18.17 -1.81
C ARG A 344 15.09 -18.14 -0.33
N GLU A 345 15.59 -19.11 0.45
CA GLU A 345 15.40 -19.13 1.91
C GLU A 345 15.97 -17.86 2.56
N LYS A 346 17.17 -17.43 2.14
CA LYS A 346 17.79 -16.20 2.65
C LYS A 346 16.95 -14.96 2.37
N ASP A 347 16.32 -14.86 1.19
CA ASP A 347 15.46 -13.71 0.86
C ASP A 347 14.16 -13.71 1.66
N ILE A 348 13.49 -14.87 1.79
CA ILE A 348 12.26 -15.03 2.57
C ILE A 348 12.54 -14.72 4.04
N LEU A 349 13.54 -15.39 4.63
CA LEU A 349 13.90 -15.22 6.02
C LEU A 349 14.25 -13.75 6.34
N LYS A 350 15.05 -13.11 5.47
CA LYS A 350 15.39 -11.69 5.65
C LYS A 350 14.15 -10.81 5.60
N TYR A 351 13.21 -11.07 4.69
CA TYR A 351 11.99 -10.27 4.59
C TYR A 351 11.07 -10.47 5.81
N ASP A 352 10.80 -11.71 6.17
CA ASP A 352 9.86 -12.06 7.23
C ASP A 352 10.35 -11.57 8.60
N LEU A 353 11.65 -11.73 8.90
CA LEU A 353 12.23 -11.18 10.13
C LEU A 353 12.17 -9.65 10.15
N ARG A 354 12.32 -8.96 9.01
CA ARG A 354 12.14 -7.49 8.95
C ARG A 354 10.70 -7.08 9.24
N VAL A 355 9.71 -7.87 8.79
CA VAL A 355 8.29 -7.64 9.08
C VAL A 355 8.00 -7.87 10.57
N ILE A 356 8.37 -9.04 11.09
CA ILE A 356 8.03 -9.46 12.45
C ILE A 356 8.78 -8.63 13.50
N LEU A 357 10.09 -8.42 13.32
CA LEU A 357 10.94 -7.79 14.33
C LEU A 357 11.07 -6.27 14.16
N ARG A 358 10.60 -5.72 13.02
CA ARG A 358 10.73 -4.30 12.66
C ARG A 358 12.15 -3.76 12.86
N ARG A 359 13.14 -4.52 12.39
CA ARG A 359 14.58 -4.20 12.45
C ARG A 359 15.25 -4.47 11.10
N ILE A 360 16.41 -3.87 10.86
CA ILE A 360 17.28 -4.21 9.73
C ILE A 360 17.90 -5.57 9.98
N ILE A 361 17.75 -6.51 9.05
CA ILE A 361 18.24 -7.89 9.22
C ILE A 361 19.45 -8.15 8.32
N SER A 362 20.53 -8.63 8.90
CA SER A 362 21.70 -9.16 8.19
C SER A 362 21.86 -10.64 8.51
N ILE A 363 21.99 -11.48 7.48
CA ILE A 363 22.16 -12.93 7.63
C ILE A 363 23.50 -13.29 7.00
N VAL A 364 24.38 -13.84 7.82
CA VAL A 364 25.74 -14.24 7.45
C VAL A 364 25.81 -15.75 7.38
#